data_AF-A0A949YRS3-F1
#
_entry.id   AF-A0A949YRS3-F1
#
_cell.length_a   1.000
_cell.length_b   1.000
_cell.length_c   1.000
_cell.angle_alpha   90.00
_cell.angle_beta   90.00
_cell.angle_gamma   90.00
#
_symmetry.space_group_name_H-M   'P 1'
#
loop_
_entity.id
_entity.type
_entity.pdbx_description
1 polymer ?
#
loop_
_entity_poly.entity_id
_entity_poly.type
_entity_poly.pdbx_seq_one_letter_code
_entity_poly.pdbx_strand_id
1 'polypeptide(L)'
;MNVRKIAWLLVALVIGMGGLHPGAVYAQKEADKRQLFREGARLWPVYCAQCHNARPGSEFAPYQWDQIMMHMRGLSNMPAENARAILEYLKGGRE
;
A
#
# COMPACT_ATOMS: atom_id res chain seq x y z
N MET A 1 -46.42 -16.30 -16.48
CA MET A 1 -45.11 -16.01 -15.87
C MET A 1 -45.25 -16.20 -14.37
N ASN A 2 -44.53 -17.15 -13.75
CA ASN A 2 -44.88 -17.71 -12.44
C ASN A 2 -44.18 -16.92 -11.32
N VAL A 3 -44.91 -16.53 -10.26
CA VAL A 3 -44.41 -15.70 -9.13
C VAL A 3 -43.18 -16.33 -8.46
N ARG A 4 -43.07 -17.67 -8.46
CA ARG A 4 -41.86 -18.39 -8.03
C ARG A 4 -40.64 -18.04 -8.89
N LYS A 5 -40.78 -17.92 -10.21
CA LYS A 5 -39.69 -17.54 -11.12
C LYS A 5 -39.23 -16.09 -10.90
N ILE A 6 -40.16 -15.20 -10.58
CA ILE A 6 -39.86 -13.80 -10.25
C ILE A 6 -39.11 -13.73 -8.91
N ALA A 7 -39.54 -14.49 -7.90
CA ALA A 7 -38.84 -14.58 -6.62
C ALA A 7 -37.41 -15.13 -6.77
N TRP A 8 -37.20 -16.16 -7.58
CA TRP A 8 -35.85 -16.69 -7.87
C TRP A 8 -34.96 -15.68 -8.61
N LEU A 9 -35.51 -14.91 -9.54
CA LEU A 9 -34.77 -13.87 -10.26
C LEU A 9 -34.39 -12.70 -9.35
N LEU A 10 -35.27 -12.32 -8.41
CA LEU A 10 -34.98 -11.25 -7.46
C LEU A 10 -33.92 -11.66 -6.42
N VAL A 11 -33.93 -12.91 -5.94
CA VAL A 11 -32.89 -13.43 -5.03
C VAL A 11 -31.51 -13.48 -5.71
N ALA A 12 -31.44 -13.91 -6.97
CA ALA A 12 -30.19 -13.94 -7.73
C ALA A 12 -29.62 -12.51 -7.98
N LEU A 13 -30.49 -11.52 -8.17
CA LEU A 13 -30.09 -10.14 -8.41
C LEU A 13 -29.45 -9.48 -7.16
N VAL A 14 -29.92 -9.81 -5.96
CA VAL A 14 -29.38 -9.27 -4.69
C VAL A 14 -27.98 -9.83 -4.39
N ILE A 15 -27.69 -11.07 -4.80
CA ILE A 15 -26.35 -11.68 -4.66
C ILE A 15 -25.38 -11.13 -5.72
N GLY A 16 -25.87 -10.82 -6.93
CA GLY A 16 -25.05 -10.32 -8.04
C GLY A 16 -24.53 -8.89 -7.91
N MET A 17 -25.19 -8.03 -7.11
CA MET A 17 -24.78 -6.63 -6.91
C MET A 17 -24.08 -6.36 -5.56
N GLY A 18 -24.08 -7.32 -4.63
CA GLY A 18 -23.55 -7.14 -3.26
C GLY A 18 -22.18 -7.76 -2.99
N GLY A 19 -21.50 -8.30 -4.01
CA GLY A 19 -20.28 -9.09 -3.82
C GLY A 19 -19.03 -8.24 -3.54
N LEU A 20 -18.77 -7.88 -2.28
CA LEU A 20 -17.39 -7.76 -1.80
C LEU A 20 -16.74 -9.13 -1.97
N HIS A 21 -16.15 -9.39 -3.14
CA HIS A 21 -15.28 -10.55 -3.32
C HIS A 21 -13.99 -10.28 -2.55
N PRO A 22 -13.61 -11.12 -1.57
CA PRO A 22 -12.37 -10.95 -0.84
C PRO A 22 -11.17 -10.85 -1.78
N GLY A 23 -11.17 -11.64 -2.86
CA GLY A 23 -10.12 -11.61 -3.89
C GLY A 23 -9.94 -10.26 -4.59
N ALA A 24 -11.02 -9.52 -4.85
CA ALA A 24 -10.92 -8.19 -5.47
C ALA A 24 -10.28 -7.17 -4.51
N VAL A 25 -10.60 -7.25 -3.22
CA VAL A 25 -9.99 -6.40 -2.17
C VAL A 25 -8.50 -6.71 -2.02
N TYR A 26 -8.12 -7.99 -2.01
CA TYR A 26 -6.70 -8.37 -1.96
C TYR A 26 -5.93 -7.90 -3.20
N ALA A 27 -6.49 -8.08 -4.39
CA ALA A 27 -5.87 -7.62 -5.63
C ALA A 27 -5.65 -6.10 -5.62
N GLN A 28 -6.63 -5.33 -5.15
CA GLN A 28 -6.49 -3.88 -5.00
C GLN A 28 -5.37 -3.53 -4.00
N LYS A 29 -5.34 -4.17 -2.84
CA LYS A 29 -4.30 -3.91 -1.82
C LYS A 29 -2.89 -4.16 -2.35
N GLU A 30 -2.70 -5.22 -3.13
CA GLU A 30 -1.40 -5.52 -3.75
C GLU A 30 -1.03 -4.52 -4.85
N ALA A 31 -2.02 -4.06 -5.63
CA ALA A 31 -1.79 -3.00 -6.61
C ALA A 31 -1.37 -1.68 -5.93
N ASP A 32 -2.05 -1.32 -4.84
CA ASP A 32 -1.76 -0.12 -4.03
C ASP A 32 -0.34 -0.19 -3.43
N LYS A 33 0.07 -1.34 -2.89
CA LYS A 33 1.43 -1.56 -2.39
C LYS A 33 2.49 -1.38 -3.48
N ARG A 34 2.27 -1.99 -4.65
CA ARG A 34 3.19 -1.83 -5.79
C ARG A 34 3.31 -0.39 -6.25
N GLN A 35 2.21 0.36 -6.19
CA GLN A 35 2.23 1.80 -6.48
C GLN A 35 3.06 2.56 -5.43
N LEU A 36 2.82 2.31 -4.14
CA LEU A 36 3.59 2.92 -3.04
C LEU A 36 5.08 2.59 -3.14
N PHE A 37 5.44 1.34 -3.46
CA PHE A 37 6.84 0.93 -3.64
C PHE A 37 7.52 1.74 -4.75
N ARG A 38 6.88 1.90 -5.92
CA ARG A 38 7.42 2.69 -7.04
C ARG A 38 7.58 4.16 -6.67
N GLU A 39 6.58 4.73 -6.00
CA GLU A 39 6.64 6.12 -5.56
C GLU A 39 7.73 6.32 -4.50
N GLY A 40 7.86 5.40 -3.56
CA GLY A 40 8.91 5.40 -2.55
C GLY A 40 10.31 5.35 -3.15
N ALA A 41 10.52 4.51 -4.16
CA ALA A 41 11.79 4.43 -4.88
C ALA A 41 12.17 5.76 -5.54
N ARG A 42 11.19 6.48 -6.09
CA ARG A 42 11.39 7.81 -6.70
C ARG A 42 11.71 8.88 -5.65
N LEU A 43 11.05 8.83 -4.49
CA LEU A 43 11.19 9.83 -3.44
C LEU A 43 12.41 9.58 -2.52
N TRP A 44 12.86 8.34 -2.41
CA TRP A 44 13.99 7.95 -1.55
C TRP A 44 15.26 8.80 -1.78
N PRO A 45 15.78 9.01 -3.00
CA PRO A 45 16.96 9.85 -3.18
C PRO A 45 16.68 11.34 -2.93
N VAL A 46 15.42 11.79 -3.02
CA VAL A 46 15.03 13.19 -2.81
C VAL A 46 15.09 13.56 -1.33
N TYR A 47 14.58 12.69 -0.46
CA TYR A 47 14.50 12.95 0.98
C TYR A 47 15.63 12.33 1.79
N CYS A 48 16.03 11.09 1.49
CA CYS A 48 16.94 10.33 2.35
C CYS A 48 18.42 10.67 2.12
N ALA A 49 18.74 11.37 1.02
CA ALA A 49 20.11 11.79 0.70
C ALA A 49 20.41 13.26 1.06
N GLN A 50 19.48 13.97 1.71
CA GLN A 50 19.62 15.41 1.96
C GLN A 50 20.66 15.74 3.04
N CYS A 51 20.82 14.87 4.04
CA CYS A 51 21.70 15.11 5.19
C CYS A 51 22.88 14.12 5.27
N HIS A 52 22.73 12.92 4.75
CA HIS A 52 23.75 11.88 4.70
C HIS A 52 23.47 10.96 3.51
N ASN A 53 24.37 10.02 3.21
CA ASN A 53 24.11 9.02 2.18
C ASN A 53 22.87 8.20 2.50
N ALA A 54 21.96 8.09 1.54
CA ALA A 54 20.74 7.34 1.71
C ALA A 54 21.07 5.85 1.93
N ARG A 55 20.49 5.26 2.99
CA ARG A 55 20.76 3.88 3.39
C ARG A 55 19.88 2.91 2.58
N PRO A 56 20.43 1.82 2.01
CA PRO A 56 19.65 0.89 1.21
C PRO A 56 18.64 0.14 2.08
N GLY A 57 17.48 -0.23 1.52
CA GLY A 57 16.41 -0.92 2.25
C GLY A 57 16.85 -2.24 2.90
N SER A 58 17.84 -2.92 2.30
CA SER A 58 18.43 -4.19 2.78
C SER A 58 19.26 -4.05 4.07
N GLU A 59 19.61 -2.83 4.48
CA GLU A 59 20.49 -2.60 5.62
C GLU A 59 19.86 -2.98 6.96
N PHE A 60 18.58 -2.64 7.16
CA PHE A 60 17.86 -2.90 8.40
C PHE A 60 16.73 -3.90 8.17
N ALA A 61 16.27 -4.56 9.23
CA ALA A 61 15.07 -5.39 9.18
C ALA A 61 13.82 -4.52 8.92
N PRO A 62 12.78 -5.02 8.23
CA PRO A 62 11.61 -4.23 7.88
C PRO A 62 10.98 -3.48 9.06
N TYR A 63 10.91 -4.09 10.25
CA TYR A 63 10.33 -3.47 11.44
C TYR A 63 11.19 -2.31 12.01
N GLN A 64 12.49 -2.27 11.73
CA GLN A 64 13.36 -1.19 12.19
C GLN A 64 13.09 0.10 11.39
N TRP A 65 12.69 -0.05 10.11
CA TRP A 65 12.33 1.09 9.27
C TRP A 65 11.13 1.86 9.79
N ASP A 66 10.21 1.24 10.54
CA ASP A 66 9.11 1.95 11.18
C ASP A 66 9.63 3.03 12.13
N GLN A 67 10.55 2.68 13.04
CA GLN A 67 11.13 3.63 13.98
C GLN A 67 12.04 4.65 13.28
N ILE A 68 12.84 4.21 12.30
CA ILE A 68 13.73 5.10 11.55
C ILE A 68 12.92 6.15 10.79
N MET A 69 11.87 5.75 10.07
CA MET A 69 11.04 6.68 9.30
C MET A 69 10.25 7.64 10.19
N MET A 70 9.88 7.26 11.41
CA MET A 70 9.33 8.20 12.39
C MET A 70 10.31 9.35 12.69
N HIS A 71 11.59 9.04 12.89
CA HIS A 71 12.62 10.04 13.12
C HIS A 71 12.91 10.87 11.85
N MET A 72 13.12 10.22 10.71
CA MET A 72 13.49 10.87 9.45
C MET A 72 12.40 11.82 8.94
N ARG A 73 11.12 11.43 9.06
CA ARG A 73 10.00 12.28 8.66
C ARG A 73 10.00 13.61 9.41
N GLY A 74 10.31 13.58 10.70
CA GLY A 74 10.38 14.78 11.54
C GLY A 74 11.52 15.71 11.12
N LEU A 75 12.71 15.16 10.82
CA LEU A 75 13.87 15.95 10.42
C LEU A 75 13.70 16.61 9.05
N SER A 76 13.14 15.89 8.08
CA SER A 76 13.01 16.40 6.71
C SER A 76 11.68 17.12 6.44
N ASN A 77 10.86 17.35 7.47
CA ASN A 77 9.50 17.90 7.37
C ASN A 77 8.67 17.20 6.27
N MET A 78 8.77 15.89 6.18
CA MET A 78 8.21 15.12 5.07
C MET A 78 6.68 14.92 5.22
N PRO A 79 5.90 15.15 4.15
CA PRO A 79 4.48 14.82 4.13
C PRO A 79 4.22 13.36 4.48
N ALA A 80 3.09 13.09 5.15
CA ALA A 80 2.76 11.75 5.62
C ALA A 80 2.69 10.72 4.48
N GLU A 81 2.19 11.13 3.33
CA GLU A 81 2.07 10.30 2.12
C GLU A 81 3.42 9.89 1.56
N ASN A 82 4.37 10.83 1.46
CA ASN A 82 5.72 10.57 1.00
C ASN A 82 6.45 9.63 1.96
N ALA A 83 6.26 9.82 3.28
CA ALA A 83 6.85 8.94 4.29
C ALA A 83 6.32 7.50 4.19
N ARG A 84 5.02 7.31 3.92
CA ARG A 84 4.44 5.98 3.71
C ARG A 84 5.00 5.29 2.46
N ALA A 85 5.12 6.02 1.35
CA ALA A 85 5.68 5.48 0.12
C ALA A 85 7.13 5.04 0.31
N ILE A 86 7.96 5.90 0.92
CA ILE A 86 9.36 5.57 1.23
C ILE A 86 9.46 4.39 2.20
N LEU A 87 8.59 4.31 3.21
CA LEU A 87 8.57 3.19 4.15
C LEU A 87 8.25 1.86 3.46
N GLU A 88 7.28 1.83 2.53
CA GLU A 88 6.96 0.63 1.74
C GLU A 88 8.16 0.21 0.88
N TYR A 89 8.83 1.17 0.24
CA TYR A 89 10.04 0.92 -0.55
C TYR A 89 11.18 0.33 0.29
N LEU A 90 11.47 0.94 1.46
CA LEU A 90 12.57 0.49 2.33
C LEU A 90 12.32 -0.91 2.89
N LYS A 91 11.07 -1.25 3.21
CA LYS A 91 10.68 -2.59 3.69
C LYS A 91 10.77 -3.65 2.60
N GLY A 92 10.47 -3.31 1.35
CA GLY A 92 10.56 -4.23 0.21
C GLY A 92 11.98 -4.45 -0.31
N GLY A 93 12.96 -3.62 0.07
CA GLY A 93 14.35 -3.71 -0.43
C GLY A 93 15.18 -4.93 0.02
N ARG A 94 14.57 -5.91 0.70
CA ARG A 94 15.21 -7.20 1.06
C ARG A 94 14.65 -8.38 0.21
N GLU A 95 13.66 -8.13 -0.63
CA GLU A 95 13.09 -9.11 -1.58
C GLU A 95 13.88 -9.11 -2.90
#